data_AF-A0A0B9ACJ2-F1
#
_entry.id   AF-A0A0B9ACJ2-F1
#
_cell.length_a   1.000
_cell.length_b   1.000
_cell.length_c   1.000
_cell.angle_alpha   90.00
_cell.angle_beta   90.00
_cell.angle_gamma   90.00
#
_symmetry.space_group_name_H-M   'P 1'
#
loop_
_entity.id
_entity.type
_entity.pdbx_description
1 polymer ?
#
loop_
_entity_poly.entity_id
_entity_poly.type
_entity_poly.pdbx_seq_one_letter_code
_entity_poly.pdbx_strand_id
1 'polypeptide(L)' 'MERRGEETHITTEEARGGEGLNVVRWVLLISLVLAIGALTVIWVTGALTTPQ' A
#
# COMPACT_ATOMS: atom_id res chain seq x y z
N MET A 1 -31.63 -34.34 11.18
CA MET A 1 -32.47 -33.13 11.29
C MET A 1 -31.92 -32.13 10.31
N GLU A 2 -32.66 -31.86 9.25
CA GLU A 2 -32.33 -30.92 8.17
C GLU A 2 -32.45 -29.47 8.72
N ARG A 3 -31.34 -28.74 8.89
CA ARG A 3 -31.40 -27.30 9.16
C ARG A 3 -31.43 -26.55 7.83
N ARG A 4 -32.64 -26.36 7.30
CA ARG A 4 -32.93 -25.44 6.20
C ARG A 4 -33.20 -24.07 6.81
N GLY A 5 -32.34 -23.08 6.54
CA GLY A 5 -32.61 -21.68 6.88
C GLY A 5 -31.62 -20.98 7.81
N GLU A 6 -30.42 -21.53 8.07
CA GLU A 6 -29.34 -20.76 8.71
C GLU A 6 -28.38 -20.27 7.63
N GLU A 7 -28.93 -19.50 6.68
CA GLU A 7 -28.14 -18.69 5.77
C GLU A 7 -27.50 -17.60 6.63
N THR A 8 -26.31 -17.89 7.18
CA THR A 8 -25.52 -16.88 7.87
C THR A 8 -25.28 -15.75 6.87
N HIS A 9 -26.09 -14.70 6.98
CA HIS A 9 -25.94 -13.48 6.22
C HIS A 9 -24.71 -12.78 6.79
N ILE A 10 -23.53 -13.33 6.45
CA ILE A 10 -22.26 -12.67 6.67
C ILE A 10 -22.31 -11.48 5.73
N THR A 11 -22.71 -10.33 6.27
CA THR A 11 -22.48 -9.07 5.59
C THR A 11 -20.99 -9.05 5.27
N THR A 12 -20.63 -8.72 4.04
CA THR A 12 -19.27 -8.89 3.48
C THR A 12 -18.16 -8.20 4.32
N GLU A 13 -18.54 -7.37 5.29
CA GLU A 13 -17.69 -6.72 6.27
C GLU A 13 -17.21 -7.66 7.40
N GLU A 14 -18.01 -8.64 7.85
CA GLU A 14 -17.70 -9.48 9.02
C GLU A 14 -16.71 -10.62 8.69
N ALA A 15 -16.58 -11.02 7.42
CA ALA A 15 -15.61 -12.01 6.94
C ALA A 15 -14.37 -11.39 6.25
N ARG A 16 -14.18 -10.07 6.36
CA ARG A 16 -12.90 -9.44 6.01
C ARG A 16 -12.00 -9.49 7.24
N GLY A 17 -11.27 -10.60 7.38
CA GLY A 17 -10.23 -10.78 8.42
C GLY A 17 -9.06 -9.79 8.36
N GLY A 18 -9.08 -8.83 7.44
CA GLY A 18 -8.22 -7.67 7.46
C GLY A 18 -9.09 -6.43 7.37
N GLU A 19 -9.04 -5.57 8.38
CA GLU A 19 -9.37 -4.16 8.24
C GLU A 19 -8.83 -3.67 6.89
N GLY A 20 -9.60 -2.90 6.13
CA GLY A 20 -9.18 -2.43 4.82
C GLY A 20 -7.89 -1.61 4.91
N LEU A 21 -6.73 -2.27 4.85
CA LEU A 21 -5.38 -1.71 4.94
C LEU A 21 -5.02 -0.93 3.66
N ASN A 22 -6.00 -0.23 3.07
CA ASN A 22 -5.80 0.65 1.94
C ASN A 22 -4.78 1.74 2.29
N VAL A 23 -4.73 2.15 3.56
CA VAL A 23 -3.72 3.07 4.09
C VAL A 23 -2.30 2.54 3.86
N VAL A 24 -2.04 1.26 4.15
CA VAL A 24 -0.70 0.67 3.97
C VAL A 24 -0.28 0.68 2.51
N ARG A 25 -1.21 0.41 1.59
CA ARG A 25 -0.93 0.49 0.14
C ARG A 25 -0.47 1.89 -0.27
N TRP A 26 -1.11 2.94 0.26
CA TRP A 26 -0.71 4.32 0.01
C TRP A 26 0.62 4.70 0.66
N VAL A 27 0.88 4.24 1.90
CA VAL A 27 2.16 4.48 2.58
C VAL A 27 3.31 3.83 1.79
N LEU A 28 3.13 2.59 1.32
CA LEU A 28 4.12 1.90 0.49
C LEU A 28 4.36 2.64 -0.83
N LEU A 29 3.30 3.09 -1.52
CA LEU A 29 3.44 3.84 -2.77
C LEU A 29 4.16 5.18 -2.55
N ILE A 30 3.76 5.96 -1.55
CA ILE A 30 4.36 7.27 -1.27
C ILE A 30 5.83 7.11 -0.89
N SER A 31 6.13 6.21 0.04
CA SER A 31 7.51 5.97 0.49
C SER A 31 8.43 5.50 -0.64
N LEU A 32 7.94 4.62 -1.51
CA LEU A 32 8.68 4.14 -2.67
C LEU A 32 9.01 5.29 -3.63
N VAL A 33 8.02 6.11 -3.98
CA VAL A 33 8.22 7.28 -4.86
C VAL A 33 9.21 8.27 -4.24
N LEU A 34 9.09 8.51 -2.95
CA LEU A 34 9.94 9.45 -2.22
C LEU A 34 11.40 8.94 -2.15
N ALA A 35 11.61 7.65 -1.90
CA ALA A 35 12.93 7.02 -1.90
C ALA A 35 13.60 7.07 -3.28
N ILE A 36 12.86 6.73 -4.35
CA ILE A 36 13.36 6.82 -5.73
C ILE A 36 13.69 8.28 -6.08
N GLY A 37 12.81 9.23 -5.73
CA GLY A 37 13.03 10.66 -5.96
C GLY A 37 14.27 11.16 -5.24
N ALA A 38 14.44 10.83 -3.95
CA ALA A 38 15.62 11.20 -3.18
C ALA A 38 16.91 10.62 -3.79
N LEU A 39 16.91 9.33 -4.16
CA LEU A 39 18.05 8.70 -4.81
C LEU A 39 18.38 9.38 -6.14
N THR A 40 17.37 9.71 -6.95
CA THR A 40 17.53 10.41 -8.22
C THR A 40 18.17 11.78 -8.01
N VAL A 41 17.70 12.55 -7.02
CA VAL A 41 18.26 13.87 -6.68
C VAL A 41 19.73 13.76 -6.28
N ILE A 42 20.10 12.78 -5.45
CA ILE A 42 21.50 12.60 -5.00
C ILE A 42 22.44 12.38 -6.20
N TRP A 43 22.08 11.46 -7.09
CA TRP A 43 22.88 11.16 -8.28
C TRP A 43 22.99 12.36 -9.23
N VAL A 44 21.86 13.01 -9.53
CA VAL A 44 21.83 14.17 -10.42
C VAL A 44 22.61 15.34 -9.83
N THR A 45 22.49 15.59 -8.53
CA THR A 45 23.23 16.67 -7.86
C THR A 45 24.73 16.40 -7.89
N GLY A 46 25.16 15.15 -7.67
CA GLY A 46 26.56 14.73 -7.81
C GLY A 46 27.11 14.95 -9.22
N ALA A 47 26.32 14.65 -10.25
CA ALA A 47 26.71 14.88 -11.64
C ALA A 47 26.80 16.39 -11.97
N LEU A 48 25.85 17.21 -11.50
CA LEU A 48 25.84 18.65 -11.75
C LEU A 48 26.94 19.41 -11.02
N THR A 49 27.37 18.92 -9.85
CA THR A 49 28.45 19.56 -9.07
C THR A 49 29.85 19.13 -9.51
N THR A 50 29.97 18.20 -10.47
CA THR A 50 31.27 17.84 -11.04
C THR A 50 31.74 18.98 -11.96
N PRO A 51 32.80 19.74 -11.59
CA PRO A 51 33.36 20.73 -12.49
C PRO A 51 33.88 20.02 -13.75
N GLN A 52 33.59 20.60 -14.91
CA GLN A 52 34.00 20.09 -16.23
C GLN A 52 35.53 19.99 -16.33
#